data_AF-A0A072UJP9-F1
#
_entry.id   AF-A0A072UJP9-F1
#
_cell.length_a   1.000
_cell.length_b   1.000
_cell.length_c   1.000
_cell.angle_alpha   90.00
_cell.angle_beta   90.00
_cell.angle_gamma   90.00
#
_symmetry.space_group_name_H-M   'P 1'
#
loop_
_entity.id
_entity.type
_entity.pdbx_description
1 polymer ?
#
loop_
_entity_poly.entity_id
_entity_poly.type
_entity_poly.pdbx_seq_one_letter_code
_entity_poly.pdbx_strand_id
1 'polypeptide(L)' 'MAGILKIFYIAIIYVSLFLVVIEDERECVTDADCQKKYPGPYEHLLKCVSGYCVGVTG' A
#
# COMPACT_ATOMS: atom_id res chain seq x y z
N MET A 1 28.07 -22.90 -13.20
CA MET A 1 27.97 -21.81 -12.21
C MET A 1 26.91 -20.75 -12.57
N ALA A 2 26.50 -20.60 -13.85
CA ALA A 2 25.48 -19.63 -14.27
C ALA A 2 24.01 -20.01 -13.97
N GLY A 3 23.70 -21.31 -13.80
CA GLY A 3 22.31 -21.77 -13.60
C GLY A 3 21.70 -21.31 -12.28
N ILE A 4 22.47 -21.35 -11.19
CA ILE A 4 22.02 -20.98 -9.85
C ILE A 4 21.73 -19.47 -9.76
N LEU A 5 22.61 -18.63 -10.33
CA LEU A 5 22.42 -17.18 -10.38
C LEU A 5 21.12 -16.79 -11.11
N LYS A 6 20.75 -17.54 -12.15
CA LYS A 6 19.52 -17.31 -12.92
C LYS A 6 18.26 -17.55 -12.08
N ILE A 7 18.28 -18.55 -11.20
CA ILE A 7 17.16 -18.85 -10.29
C ILE A 7 16.99 -17.73 -9.26
N PHE A 8 18.09 -17.25 -8.67
CA PHE A 8 18.05 -16.13 -7.73
C PHE A 8 17.50 -14.86 -8.38
N TYR A 9 17.92 -14.57 -9.61
CA TYR A 9 17.42 -13.39 -10.34
C TYR A 9 15.91 -13.44 -10.58
N ILE A 10 15.39 -14.60 -10.99
CA ILE A 10 13.95 -14.82 -11.15
C ILE A 10 13.23 -14.65 -9.80
N ALA A 11 13.76 -15.24 -8.73
CA ALA A 11 13.16 -15.14 -7.39
C ALA A 11 13.10 -13.68 -6.90
N ILE A 12 14.16 -12.90 -7.11
CA ILE A 12 14.20 -11.47 -6.76
C ILE A 12 13.13 -10.71 -7.54
N ILE A 13 13.00 -10.94 -8.85
CA ILE A 13 11.96 -10.28 -9.65
C ILE A 13 10.56 -10.59 -9.10
N TYR A 14 10.28 -11.85 -8.78
CA TYR A 14 8.98 -12.24 -8.21
C TYR A 14 8.72 -11.60 -6.85
N VAL A 15 9.72 -11.54 -5.96
CA VAL A 15 9.60 -10.88 -4.65
C VAL A 15 9.36 -9.38 -4.84
N SER A 16 10.11 -8.72 -5.72
CA SER A 16 9.92 -7.30 -6.01
C SER A 16 8.53 -7.00 -6.56
N LEU A 17 8.05 -7.80 -7.53
CA LEU A 17 6.70 -7.66 -8.07
C LEU A 17 5.63 -7.85 -6.97
N PHE A 18 5.81 -8.84 -6.10
CA PHE A 18 4.90 -9.09 -5.00
C PHE A 18 4.86 -7.94 -3.99
N LEU A 19 6.01 -7.35 -3.66
CA LEU A 19 6.09 -6.18 -2.79
C LEU A 19 5.41 -4.95 -3.41
N VAL A 20 5.60 -4.72 -4.71
CA VAL A 20 4.93 -3.61 -5.42
C VAL A 20 3.41 -3.77 -5.38
N VAL A 21 2.88 -4.98 -5.57
CA VAL A 21 1.42 -5.23 -5.46
C VAL A 21 0.89 -4.91 -4.06
N ILE A 22 1.61 -5.29 -3.01
CA ILE A 22 1.20 -5.01 -1.62
C ILE A 22 1.24 -3.52 -1.31
N GLU A 23 2.21 -2.77 -1.85
CA GLU A 23 2.24 -1.31 -1.69
C GLU A 23 1.12 -0.62 -2.47
N ASP A 24 0.76 -1.11 -3.66
CA ASP A 24 -0.35 -0.56 -4.46
C ASP A 24 -1.72 -0.81 -3.80
N GLU A 25 -1.88 -1.91 -3.06
CA GLU A 25 -3.08 -2.19 -2.27
C GLU A 25 -3.26 -1.23 -1.08
N ARG A 26 -2.21 -0.55 -0.63
CA ARG A 26 -2.33 0.48 0.42
C ARG A 26 -2.78 1.79 -0.20
N GLU A 27 -4.00 2.15 0.14
CA GLU A 27 -4.61 3.41 -0.22
C GLU A 27 -4.03 4.62 0.53
N CYS A 28 -3.54 4.41 1.75
CA CYS A 28 -3.04 5.49 2.62
C CYS A 28 -1.85 5.05 3.48
N VAL A 29 -1.01 6.02 3.86
CA VAL A 29 0.04 5.85 4.88
C VAL A 29 -0.30 6.63 6.14
N THR A 30 -0.95 7.78 5.97
CA THR A 30 -1.33 8.70 7.03
C THR A 30 -2.80 9.11 6.90
N ASP A 31 -3.40 9.59 7.99
CA ASP A 31 -4.77 10.13 7.97
C ASP A 31 -4.90 11.30 6.96
N ALA A 32 -3.82 12.06 6.77
CA ALA A 32 -3.77 13.15 5.81
C ALA A 32 -3.90 12.69 4.35
N ASP A 33 -3.41 11.47 4.01
CA ASP A 33 -3.60 10.89 2.68
C ASP A 33 -5.09 10.67 2.39
N CYS A 34 -5.84 10.18 3.39
CA CYS A 34 -7.28 9.98 3.29
C CYS A 34 -8.05 11.30 3.15
N GLN A 35 -7.69 12.31 3.94
CA GLN A 35 -8.29 13.65 3.87
C GLN A 35 -8.05 14.30 2.51
N LYS A 36 -6.82 14.20 1.99
CA LYS A 36 -6.46 14.73 0.66
C LYS A 36 -7.19 13.99 -0.47
N LYS A 37 -7.36 12.67 -0.35
CA LYS A 37 -8.01 11.84 -1.36
C LYS A 37 -9.53 12.01 -1.37
N TYR A 38 -10.13 12.16 -0.20
CA TYR A 38 -11.58 12.32 0.00
C TYR A 38 -11.89 13.65 0.70
N PRO A 39 -11.70 14.78 0.00
CA PRO A 39 -12.00 16.09 0.56
C PRO A 39 -13.50 16.22 0.78
N GLY A 40 -13.90 16.66 1.97
CA GLY A 40 -15.30 16.81 2.30
C GLY A 40 -15.55 17.20 3.75
N PRO A 41 -16.82 17.49 4.12
CA PRO A 41 -17.17 17.95 5.47
C PRO A 41 -16.84 16.93 6.57
N TYR A 42 -16.65 15.66 6.20
CA TYR A 42 -16.32 14.55 7.09
C TYR A 42 -14.88 14.06 6.93
N GLU A 43 -14.00 14.83 6.28
CA GLU A 43 -12.60 14.44 6.08
C GLU A 43 -11.89 14.16 7.42
N HIS A 44 -12.21 14.92 8.47
CA HIS A 44 -11.71 14.74 9.83
C HIS A 44 -12.15 13.41 10.49
N LEU A 45 -13.16 12.74 9.93
CA LEU A 45 -13.64 11.42 10.37
C LEU A 45 -12.99 10.27 9.58
N LEU A 46 -12.16 10.56 8.57
CA LEU A 46 -11.41 9.54 7.84
C LEU A 46 -10.07 9.29 8.52
N LYS A 47 -9.79 8.02 8.80
CA LYS A 47 -8.51 7.55 9.34
C LYS A 47 -7.88 6.51 8.44
N CYS A 48 -6.56 6.51 8.41
CA CYS A 48 -5.80 5.46 7.76
C CYS A 48 -5.62 4.28 8.71
N VAL A 49 -6.30 3.17 8.42
CA VAL A 49 -6.22 1.94 9.21
C VAL A 49 -5.73 0.81 8.33
N SER A 50 -4.57 0.25 8.67
CA SER A 50 -3.96 -0.87 7.93
C SER A 50 -3.77 -0.61 6.43
N GLY A 51 -3.57 0.66 6.04
CA GLY A 51 -3.41 1.06 4.65
C GLY A 51 -4.72 1.40 3.93
N TYR A 52 -5.87 1.39 4.62
CA TYR A 52 -7.17 1.74 4.05
C TYR A 52 -7.78 2.96 4.72
N CYS A 53 -8.48 3.79 3.94
CA CYS A 53 -9.23 4.93 4.48
C CYS A 53 -10.58 4.46 5.01
N VAL A 54 -10.76 4.54 6.34
CA VAL A 54 -12.01 4.14 7.00
C VAL A 54 -12.65 5.33 7.71
N GLY A 55 -13.97 5.42 7.64
CA GLY A 55 -14.75 6.40 8.40
C GLY A 55 -14.95 5.93 9.84
N VAL A 56 -14.52 6.72 10.81
CA VAL A 56 -14.87 6.51 12.22
C VAL A 56 -16.17 7.25 12.51
N THR A 57 -17.28 6.50 12.55
CA THR A 57 -18.53 6.96 13.15
C THR A 57 -18.41 6.84 14.67
N GLY A 58 -18.44 7.97 15.37
CA GLY A 58 -18.55 8.03 16.84
C GLY A 58 -19.95 7.69 17.33
#